data_AF-A0A6J2BXN4-F1
#
_entry.id   AF-A0A6J2BXN4-F1
#
_cell.length_a   1.000
_cell.length_b   1.000
_cell.length_c   1.000
_cell.angle_alpha   90.00
_cell.angle_beta   90.00
_cell.angle_gamma   90.00
#
_symmetry.space_group_name_H-M   'P 1'
#
loop_
_entity.id
_entity.type
_entity.pdbx_description
1 polymer ?
#
loop_
_entity_poly.entity_id
_entity_poly.type
_entity_poly.pdbx_seq_one_letter_code
_entity_poly.pdbx_strand_id
1 'polypeptide(L)'
;MKGSSTLLLVALTLLCSCGLATGEDSGEFFMEFLQTLLVGSPEELYEGPLGKYNVNADAKAALTELKSCIDDLQPMHKAELVKLLVQVLGSEDDA
;
A
#
# COMPACT_ATOMS: atom_id res chain seq x y z
N MET A 1 20.38 8.90 6.09
CA MET A 1 19.96 7.65 6.77
C MET A 1 19.81 6.57 5.71
N LYS A 2 20.48 5.43 5.87
CA LYS A 2 20.56 4.36 4.85
C LYS A 2 20.05 3.08 5.49
N GLY A 3 18.75 3.03 5.69
CA GLY A 3 18.02 1.94 6.38
C GLY A 3 16.57 1.77 5.92
N SER A 4 16.01 2.73 5.16
CA SER A 4 14.60 2.70 4.75
C SER A 4 14.25 1.58 3.77
N SER A 5 15.14 1.22 2.83
CA SER A 5 14.78 0.27 1.76
C SER A 5 14.56 -1.15 2.27
N THR A 6 15.31 -1.61 3.27
CA THR A 6 15.12 -2.92 3.88
C THR A 6 13.85 -2.98 4.73
N LEU A 7 13.50 -1.88 5.41
CA LEU A 7 12.26 -1.79 6.18
C LEU A 7 11.03 -1.72 5.28
N LEU A 8 11.10 -0.98 4.18
CA LEU A 8 10.05 -0.93 3.15
C LEU A 8 9.80 -2.31 2.53
N LEU A 9 10.86 -3.04 2.19
CA LEU A 9 10.73 -4.39 1.64
C LEU A 9 10.14 -5.39 2.65
N VAL A 10 10.52 -5.29 3.91
CA VAL A 10 9.97 -6.14 4.99
C VAL A 10 8.50 -5.80 5.24
N ALA A 11 8.14 -4.52 5.28
CA ALA A 11 6.74 -4.09 5.40
C ALA A 11 5.90 -4.56 4.21
N LEU A 12 6.41 -4.43 2.99
CA LEU A 12 5.72 -4.86 1.77
C LEU A 12 5.54 -6.39 1.72
N THR A 13 6.56 -7.15 2.11
CA THR A 13 6.47 -8.63 2.17
C THR A 13 5.52 -9.13 3.25
N LEU A 14 5.50 -8.48 4.43
CA LEU A 14 4.53 -8.77 5.50
C LEU A 14 3.10 -8.42 5.08
N LEU A 15 2.91 -7.27 4.43
CA LEU A 15 1.61 -6.85 3.89
C LEU A 15 1.08 -7.83 2.84
N CYS A 16 1.92 -8.26 1.89
CA CYS A 16 1.54 -9.25 0.88
C CYS A 16 1.27 -10.65 1.46
N SER A 17 1.95 -11.05 2.54
CA SER A 17 1.77 -12.39 3.13
C SER A 17 0.65 -12.47 4.16
N CYS A 18 0.32 -11.37 4.86
CA CYS A 18 -0.81 -11.31 5.77
C CYS A 18 -2.16 -11.09 5.07
N GLY A 19 -2.18 -10.42 3.91
CA GLY A 19 -3.40 -10.20 3.13
C GLY A 19 -3.97 -11.46 2.48
N LEU A 20 -3.14 -12.48 2.21
CA LEU A 20 -3.56 -13.70 1.50
C LEU A 20 -4.34 -14.72 2.36
N ALA A 21 -4.44 -14.54 3.68
CA ALA A 21 -4.93 -15.59 4.59
C ALA A 21 -6.42 -15.49 4.97
N THR A 22 -7.13 -14.43 4.60
CA THR A 22 -8.54 -14.22 5.00
C THR A 22 -9.41 -14.01 3.76
N GLY A 23 -10.24 -14.98 3.40
CA GLY A 23 -10.97 -15.15 2.12
C GLY A 23 -11.50 -13.91 1.38
N GLU A 24 -11.50 -14.05 0.05
CA GLU A 24 -12.20 -13.33 -1.06
C GLU A 24 -12.27 -11.78 -1.05
N ASP A 25 -12.40 -11.14 0.11
CA ASP A 25 -12.55 -9.69 0.33
C ASP A 25 -11.23 -9.00 0.72
N SER A 26 -10.18 -9.78 1.03
CA SER A 26 -8.87 -9.27 1.44
C SER A 26 -7.99 -8.84 0.28
N GLY A 27 -8.14 -9.48 -0.88
CA GLY A 27 -7.43 -9.13 -2.11
C GLY A 27 -7.84 -7.74 -2.57
N GLU A 28 -9.14 -7.52 -2.78
CA GLU A 28 -9.68 -6.23 -3.21
C GLU A 28 -9.33 -5.09 -2.24
N PHE A 29 -9.55 -5.31 -0.93
CA PHE A 29 -9.14 -4.35 0.11
C PHE A 29 -7.65 -4.01 0.04
N PHE A 30 -6.79 -5.03 -0.10
CA PHE A 30 -5.36 -4.82 -0.11
C PHE A 30 -4.91 -4.03 -1.34
N MET A 31 -5.52 -4.29 -2.50
CA MET A 31 -5.24 -3.56 -3.72
C MET A 31 -5.73 -2.11 -3.64
N GLU A 32 -6.93 -1.87 -3.12
CA GLU A 32 -7.46 -0.53 -2.89
C GLU A 32 -6.58 0.26 -1.91
N PHE A 33 -6.12 -0.39 -0.83
CA PHE A 33 -5.16 0.18 0.11
C PHE A 33 -3.84 0.54 -0.58
N LEU A 34 -3.23 -0.36 -1.36
CA LEU A 34 -1.98 -0.10 -2.07
C LEU A 34 -2.13 1.01 -3.11
N GLN A 35 -3.24 1.03 -3.85
CA GLN A 35 -3.52 2.06 -4.84
C GLN A 35 -3.61 3.43 -4.15
N THR A 36 -4.42 3.55 -3.11
CA THR A 36 -4.58 4.79 -2.36
C THR A 36 -3.26 5.23 -1.71
N LEU A 37 -2.45 4.29 -1.23
CA LEU A 37 -1.11 4.57 -0.68
C LEU A 37 -0.14 5.11 -1.74
N LEU A 38 -0.18 4.60 -2.98
CA LEU A 38 0.71 5.03 -4.05
C LEU A 38 0.29 6.36 -4.67
N VAL A 39 -1.00 6.58 -4.94
CA VAL A 39 -1.46 7.75 -5.71
C VAL A 39 -2.29 8.76 -4.92
N GLY A 40 -2.88 8.37 -3.79
CA GLY A 40 -3.73 9.22 -2.97
C GLY A 40 -3.00 9.96 -1.84
N SER A 41 -3.76 10.47 -0.87
CA SER A 41 -3.30 11.12 0.35
C SER A 41 -3.47 10.22 1.60
N PRO A 42 -2.81 10.55 2.72
CA PRO A 42 -3.09 9.91 4.01
C PRO A 42 -4.56 10.01 4.41
N GLU A 43 -5.22 11.14 4.15
CA GLU A 43 -6.64 11.34 4.45
C GLU A 43 -7.53 10.39 3.63
N GLU A 44 -7.23 10.24 2.33
CA GLU A 44 -7.96 9.29 1.45
C GLU A 44 -7.79 7.84 1.91
N LEU A 45 -6.64 7.47 2.49
CA LEU A 45 -6.47 6.16 3.12
C LEU A 45 -7.44 5.95 4.29
N TYR A 46 -7.65 6.98 5.13
CA TYR A 46 -8.52 6.91 6.30
C TYR A 46 -10.01 7.02 5.96
N GLU A 47 -10.36 7.77 4.92
CA GLU A 47 -11.76 7.91 4.47
C GLU A 47 -12.19 6.75 3.57
N GLY A 48 -11.25 6.14 2.83
CA GLY A 48 -11.48 5.00 1.96
C GLY A 48 -11.17 3.65 2.63
N PRO A 49 -10.11 2.95 2.22
CA PRO A 49 -9.89 1.54 2.58
C PRO A 49 -9.79 1.31 4.09
N LEU A 50 -9.25 2.29 4.85
CA LEU A 50 -9.14 2.17 6.30
C LEU A 50 -10.37 2.67 7.07
N GLY A 51 -11.39 3.22 6.40
CA GLY A 51 -12.52 3.91 7.05
C GLY A 51 -13.35 3.02 7.98
N LYS A 52 -13.35 1.70 7.75
CA LYS A 52 -14.00 0.71 8.63
C LYS A 52 -13.20 0.36 9.89
N TYR A 53 -11.95 0.81 10.00
CA TYR A 53 -11.04 0.47 11.10
C TYR A 53 -10.81 1.64 12.04
N ASN A 54 -10.72 1.35 13.33
CA ASN A 54 -10.29 2.32 14.34
C ASN A 54 -8.75 2.42 14.35
N VAL A 55 -8.18 3.13 13.38
CA VAL A 55 -6.73 3.32 13.27
C VAL A 55 -6.24 4.24 14.39
N ASN A 56 -5.38 3.72 15.27
CA ASN A 56 -4.84 4.47 16.40
C ASN A 56 -3.84 5.56 15.95
N ALA A 57 -3.50 6.48 16.85
CA ALA A 57 -2.66 7.64 16.55
C ALA A 57 -1.26 7.24 16.04
N ASP A 58 -0.64 6.23 16.63
CA ASP A 58 0.70 5.78 16.25
C ASP A 58 0.71 5.15 14.85
N ALA A 59 -0.32 4.38 14.52
CA ALA A 59 -0.50 3.83 13.18
C ALA A 59 -0.73 4.93 12.13
N LYS A 60 -1.47 5.99 12.48
CA LYS A 60 -1.64 7.16 11.59
C LYS A 60 -0.32 7.90 11.37
N ALA A 61 0.49 8.07 12.42
CA ALA A 61 1.81 8.67 12.30
C ALA A 61 2.74 7.83 11.40
N ALA A 62 2.76 6.51 11.60
CA ALA A 62 3.53 5.58 10.79
C ALA A 62 3.11 5.59 9.31
N LEU A 63 1.80 5.62 9.02
CA LEU A 63 1.27 5.73 7.66
C LEU A 63 1.66 7.04 6.98
N THR A 64 1.68 8.14 7.74
CA THR A 64 2.11 9.45 7.24
C THR A 64 3.58 9.43 6.84
N GLU A 65 4.45 8.84 7.66
CA GLU A 65 5.88 8.71 7.36
C GLU A 65 6.14 7.77 6.18
N LEU A 66 5.41 6.64 6.12
CA LEU A 66 5.45 5.74 4.97
C LEU A 66 5.06 6.45 3.67
N LYS A 67 4.00 7.26 3.71
CA LYS A 67 3.54 8.02 2.56
C LYS A 67 4.57 9.06 2.12
N SER A 68 5.20 9.76 3.07
CA SER A 68 6.32 10.68 2.77
C SER A 68 7.47 9.95 2.06
N CYS A 69 7.83 8.75 2.51
CA CYS A 69 8.88 7.96 1.85
C CYS A 69 8.52 7.59 0.41
N ILE A 70 7.24 7.33 0.13
CA ILE A 70 6.74 7.01 -1.22
C ILE A 70 6.70 8.26 -2.09
N ASP A 71 6.31 9.41 -1.53
CA ASP A 71 6.26 10.68 -2.26
C ASP A 71 7.66 11.23 -2.58
N ASP A 72 8.67 10.89 -1.78
CA ASP A 72 10.08 11.20 -2.03
C ASP A 72 10.74 10.30 -3.09
N LEU A 73 10.05 9.27 -3.58
CA LEU A 73 10.58 8.44 -4.67
C LEU A 73 10.74 9.26 -5.94
N GLN A 74 11.77 8.93 -6.74
CA GLN A 74 11.90 9.49 -8.08
C GLN A 74 10.61 9.23 -8.87
N PRO A 75 10.08 10.22 -9.62
CA PRO A 75 8.80 10.07 -10.33
C PRO A 75 8.73 8.82 -11.22
N MET A 76 9.85 8.45 -11.85
CA MET A 76 9.96 7.24 -12.65
C MET A 76 9.71 5.96 -11.83
N HIS A 77 10.31 5.84 -10.64
CA HIS A 77 10.12 4.66 -9.79
C HIS A 77 8.68 4.58 -9.26
N LYS A 78 8.09 5.71 -8.86
CA LYS A 78 6.69 5.76 -8.44
C LYS A 78 5.75 5.31 -9.58
N ALA A 79 6.00 5.76 -10.81
CA ALA A 79 5.24 5.31 -11.98
C ALA A 79 5.37 3.81 -12.25
N GLU A 80 6.57 3.22 -12.12
CA GLU A 80 6.76 1.77 -12.28
C GLU A 80 6.06 0.96 -11.18
N LEU A 81 6.00 1.45 -9.94
CA LEU A 81 5.21 0.81 -8.87
C LEU A 81 3.71 0.79 -9.19
N VAL A 82 3.18 1.88 -9.75
CA VAL A 82 1.77 1.93 -10.19
C VAL A 82 1.52 0.95 -11.33
N LYS A 83 2.42 0.85 -12.32
CA LYS A 83 2.30 -0.13 -13.41
C LYS A 83 2.34 -1.56 -12.89
N LEU A 84 3.22 -1.85 -11.93
CA LEU A 84 3.29 -3.17 -11.30
C LEU A 84 1.96 -3.51 -10.62
N LEU A 85 1.37 -2.56 -9.88
CA LEU A 85 0.06 -2.76 -9.25
C LEU A 85 -1.04 -3.07 -10.28
N VAL A 86 -1.07 -2.33 -11.40
CA VAL A 86 -2.01 -2.59 -12.51
C VAL A 86 -1.78 -3.96 -13.13
N GLN A 87 -0.54 -4.42 -13.27
CA GLN A 87 -0.25 -5.77 -13.78
C GLN A 87 -0.75 -6.85 -12.83
N VAL A 88 -0.56 -6.68 -11.52
CA VAL A 88 -1.07 -7.62 -10.52
C VAL A 88 -2.60 -7.69 -10.55
N LEU A 89 -3.28 -6.57 -10.76
CA LEU A 89 -4.75 -6.50 -10.92
C LEU A 89 -5.25 -7.08 -12.24
N GLY A 90 -4.57 -6.78 -13.35
CA GLY A 90 -5.00 -7.18 -14.69
C GLY A 90 -4.63 -8.61 -15.08
N SER A 91 -3.94 -9.36 -14.21
CA SER A 91 -3.61 -10.78 -14.44
C SER A 91 -4.64 -11.75 -13.85
N GLU A 92 -5.73 -11.26 -13.25
CA GLU A 92 -6.86 -12.08 -12.78
C GLU A 92 -7.84 -12.48 -13.90
N ASP A 93 -7.73 -11.93 -15.12
CA ASP A 93 -8.65 -12.19 -16.24
C ASP A 93 -8.22 -13.35 -17.19
N ASP A 94 -7.10 -14.03 -16.94
CA ASP A 94 -6.55 -15.11 -17.81
C ASP A 94 -6.41 -16.48 -17.07
N ALA A 95 -7.45 -16.92 -16.35
CA ALA A 95 -7.54 -18.29 -15.81
C ALA A 95 -8.95 -18.89 -15.89
#